data_AF-A0A970AGC0-F1
#
_entry.id   AF-A0A970AGC0-F1
#
_cell.length_a   1.000
_cell.length_b   1.000
_cell.length_c   1.000
_cell.angle_alpha   90.00
_cell.angle_beta   90.00
_cell.angle_gamma   90.00
#
_symmetry.space_group_name_H-M   'P 1'
#
loop_
_entity.id
_entity.type
_entity.pdbx_description
1 polymer ?
#
loop_
_entity_poly.entity_id
_entity_poly.type
_entity_poly.pdbx_seq_one_letter_code
_entity_poly.pdbx_strand_id
1 'polypeptide(L)'
;MSKISTSNTGELLLAMRKYLDEFPGDTICALQIWYEGLGGCGVPTPADMEAMNAVLNTLEDWKPIGKVRYEKFGAQNSFQRVKPFDRNKLMGGGEQPDKLMVQHLFKVGGLYRAPDNRVFKVVLSEVYNLRCFEVKDGNLVGKMIKIHPTSDFAKSLVEVTD
;
A
#
# COMPACT_ATOMS: atom_id res chain seq x y z
N MET A 1 6.42 -5.02 19.74
CA MET A 1 5.84 -6.27 19.20
C MET A 1 6.95 -7.31 19.13
N SER A 2 6.68 -8.56 19.51
CA SER A 2 7.60 -9.68 19.35
C SER A 2 7.82 -9.96 17.86
N LYS A 3 9.08 -10.27 17.47
CA LYS A 3 9.42 -10.63 16.09
C LYS A 3 8.72 -11.92 15.71
N ILE A 4 7.83 -11.87 14.72
CA ILE A 4 7.11 -13.04 14.23
C ILE A 4 8.02 -13.86 13.32
N SER A 5 8.07 -15.17 13.55
CA SER A 5 8.89 -16.07 12.75
C SER A 5 8.18 -16.44 11.44
N THR A 6 8.88 -16.27 10.32
CA THR A 6 8.42 -16.69 8.98
C THR A 6 8.42 -18.21 8.81
N SER A 7 9.15 -18.94 9.65
CA SER A 7 9.21 -20.41 9.64
C SER A 7 7.98 -21.09 10.24
N ASN A 8 7.12 -20.35 10.95
CA ASN A 8 5.86 -20.85 11.49
C ASN A 8 4.70 -20.36 10.60
N THR A 9 4.28 -21.20 9.65
CA THR A 9 3.28 -20.82 8.63
C THR A 9 1.94 -20.40 9.21
N GLY A 10 1.50 -21.02 10.33
CA GLY A 10 0.23 -20.68 10.98
C GLY A 10 0.26 -19.30 11.64
N GLU A 11 1.33 -19.01 12.37
CA GLU A 11 1.53 -17.71 13.03
C GLU A 11 1.76 -16.60 12.00
N LEU A 12 2.53 -16.87 10.95
CA LEU A 12 2.75 -15.95 9.84
C LEU A 12 1.44 -15.59 9.14
N LEU A 13 0.59 -16.59 8.83
CA LEU A 13 -0.71 -16.36 8.21
C LEU A 13 -1.60 -15.44 9.06
N LEU A 14 -1.70 -15.71 10.36
CA LEU A 14 -2.52 -14.90 11.27
C LEU A 14 -2.01 -13.46 11.36
N ALA A 15 -0.69 -13.28 11.47
CA ALA A 15 -0.06 -11.98 11.53
C ALA A 15 -0.29 -11.16 10.26
N MET A 16 -0.08 -11.79 9.10
CA MET A 16 -0.27 -11.15 7.81
C MET A 16 -1.74 -10.80 7.58
N ARG A 17 -2.69 -11.70 7.91
CA ARG A 17 -4.12 -11.40 7.82
C ARG A 17 -4.50 -10.21 8.69
N LYS A 18 -4.08 -10.20 9.96
CA LYS A 18 -4.35 -9.08 10.86
C LYS A 18 -3.86 -7.74 10.28
N TYR A 19 -2.64 -7.71 9.76
CA TYR A 19 -2.11 -6.51 9.12
C TYR A 19 -2.92 -6.12 7.87
N LEU A 20 -3.20 -7.09 6.99
CA LEU A 20 -3.91 -6.85 5.73
C LEU A 20 -5.39 -6.46 5.94
N ASP A 21 -6.01 -6.89 7.02
CA ASP A 21 -7.37 -6.49 7.39
C ASP A 21 -7.43 -5.01 7.79
N GLU A 22 -6.35 -4.48 8.39
CA GLU A 22 -6.21 -3.06 8.75
C GLU A 22 -5.55 -2.23 7.63
N PHE A 23 -4.89 -2.87 6.66
CA PHE A 23 -4.15 -2.20 5.59
C PHE A 23 -5.10 -1.58 4.56
N PRO A 24 -5.11 -0.26 4.36
CA PRO A 24 -6.11 0.36 3.49
C PRO A 24 -5.70 0.45 2.03
N GLY A 25 -4.44 0.16 1.73
CA GLY A 25 -3.95 0.20 0.36
C GLY A 25 -4.56 -0.94 -0.45
N ASP A 26 -4.78 -0.68 -1.73
CA ASP A 26 -5.26 -1.70 -2.67
C ASP A 26 -4.11 -2.51 -3.29
N THR A 27 -2.86 -2.12 -3.04
CA THR A 27 -1.67 -2.81 -3.57
C THR A 27 -0.63 -2.99 -2.47
N ILE A 28 -0.08 -4.20 -2.35
CA ILE A 28 0.87 -4.59 -1.31
C ILE A 28 1.96 -5.50 -1.89
N CYS A 29 3.14 -5.51 -1.28
CA CYS A 29 4.19 -6.49 -1.57
C CYS A 29 4.75 -7.11 -0.27
N ALA A 30 5.38 -8.28 -0.38
CA ALA A 30 5.93 -8.99 0.77
C ALA A 30 6.95 -8.15 1.57
N LEU A 31 7.77 -7.33 0.89
CA LEU A 31 8.76 -6.48 1.56
C LEU A 31 8.09 -5.40 2.44
N GLN A 32 6.95 -4.88 1.98
CA GLN A 32 6.17 -3.93 2.77
C GLN A 32 5.58 -4.60 4.01
N ILE A 33 5.03 -5.81 3.87
CA ILE A 33 4.50 -6.60 4.99
C ILE A 33 5.60 -6.92 6.00
N TRP A 34 6.81 -7.27 5.55
CA TRP A 34 7.97 -7.50 6.41
C TRP A 34 8.23 -6.32 7.33
N TYR A 35 8.37 -5.11 6.78
CA TYR A 35 8.72 -3.93 7.56
C TYR A 35 7.54 -3.37 8.38
N GLU A 36 6.35 -3.32 7.78
CA GLU A 36 5.21 -2.60 8.36
C GLU A 36 4.29 -3.51 9.18
N GLY A 37 4.07 -4.75 8.72
CA GLY A 37 3.16 -5.70 9.37
C GLY A 37 3.83 -6.63 10.38
N LEU A 38 5.06 -7.08 10.09
CA LEU A 38 5.76 -8.07 10.90
C LEU A 38 6.83 -7.47 11.83
N GLY A 39 7.12 -6.16 11.70
CA GLY A 39 8.17 -5.50 12.48
C GLY A 39 9.57 -6.02 12.15
N GLY A 40 9.78 -6.48 10.91
CA GLY A 40 11.03 -7.00 10.43
C GLY A 40 12.14 -5.95 10.42
N CYS A 41 13.34 -6.36 10.83
CA CYS A 41 14.55 -5.53 10.79
C CYS A 41 15.54 -6.12 9.79
N GLY A 42 16.24 -5.26 9.05
CA GLY A 42 17.20 -5.67 8.02
C GLY A 42 16.54 -6.22 6.76
N VAL A 43 17.35 -6.76 5.85
CA VAL A 43 16.88 -7.34 4.59
C VAL A 43 16.36 -8.76 4.86
N PRO A 44 15.10 -9.09 4.49
CA PRO A 44 14.59 -10.46 4.65
C PRO A 44 15.36 -11.44 3.77
N THR A 45 15.51 -12.67 4.25
CA THR A 45 16.15 -13.73 3.46
C THR A 45 15.25 -14.15 2.29
N PRO A 46 15.79 -14.83 1.26
CA PRO A 46 14.97 -15.40 0.20
C PRO A 46 13.87 -16.34 0.72
N ALA A 47 14.15 -17.12 1.78
CA ALA A 47 13.17 -18.00 2.41
C ALA A 47 12.03 -17.22 3.10
N ASP A 48 12.35 -16.10 3.76
CA ASP A 48 11.34 -15.21 4.34
C ASP A 48 10.42 -14.66 3.23
N MET A 49 11.01 -14.21 2.13
CA MET A 49 10.28 -13.69 0.98
C MET A 49 9.39 -14.76 0.34
N GLU A 50 9.89 -15.98 0.19
CA GLU A 50 9.12 -17.11 -0.33
C GLU A 50 7.95 -17.44 0.59
N ALA A 51 8.17 -17.54 1.90
CA ALA A 51 7.13 -17.83 2.88
C ALA A 51 6.01 -16.77 2.87
N MET A 52 6.35 -15.48 2.85
CA MET A 52 5.35 -14.41 2.78
C MET A 52 4.60 -14.41 1.45
N ASN A 53 5.29 -14.61 0.32
CA ASN A 53 4.61 -14.71 -0.97
C ASN A 53 3.70 -15.94 -1.04
N ALA A 54 4.11 -17.08 -0.47
CA ALA A 54 3.29 -18.26 -0.39
C ALA A 54 2.01 -17.97 0.40
N VAL A 55 2.10 -17.33 1.56
CA VAL A 55 0.92 -16.89 2.34
C VAL A 55 0.02 -15.98 1.51
N LEU A 56 0.55 -14.93 0.87
CA LEU A 56 -0.24 -14.02 0.02
C LEU A 56 -1.00 -14.75 -1.08
N ASN A 57 -0.38 -15.75 -1.72
CA ASN A 57 -1.02 -16.55 -2.76
C ASN A 57 -2.16 -17.45 -2.24
N THR A 58 -2.25 -17.69 -0.93
CA THR A 58 -3.39 -18.42 -0.32
C THR A 58 -4.57 -17.51 0.03
N LEU A 59 -4.41 -16.19 -0.05
CA LEU A 59 -5.45 -15.25 0.37
C LEU A 59 -6.39 -14.94 -0.80
N GLU A 60 -7.65 -15.37 -0.71
CA GLU A 60 -8.65 -15.14 -1.75
C GLU A 60 -8.97 -13.65 -2.00
N ASP A 61 -8.77 -12.79 -0.98
CA ASP A 61 -9.05 -11.36 -1.08
C ASP A 61 -7.89 -10.56 -1.71
N TRP A 62 -6.80 -11.22 -2.13
CA TRP A 62 -5.61 -10.62 -2.74
C TRP A 62 -5.14 -11.42 -3.96
N LYS A 63 -5.04 -10.77 -5.12
CA LYS A 63 -4.60 -11.42 -6.37
C LYS A 63 -3.21 -10.94 -6.79
N PRO A 64 -2.34 -11.79 -7.33
CA PRO A 64 -1.05 -11.35 -7.87
C PRO A 64 -1.25 -10.47 -9.12
N ILE A 65 -0.48 -9.39 -9.23
CA ILE A 65 -0.52 -8.45 -10.37
C ILE A 65 0.85 -8.23 -11.05
N GLY A 66 1.81 -9.11 -10.77
CA GLY A 66 3.16 -9.02 -11.31
C GLY A 66 4.01 -7.97 -10.59
N LYS A 67 4.97 -7.37 -11.31
CA LYS A 67 5.94 -6.43 -10.70
C LYS A 67 5.41 -5.01 -10.68
N VAL A 68 5.29 -4.43 -9.49
CA VAL A 68 5.03 -3.00 -9.30
C VAL A 68 6.28 -2.35 -8.69
N ARG A 69 6.59 -1.13 -9.15
CA ARG A 69 7.70 -0.36 -8.63
C ARG A 69 7.24 0.48 -7.44
N TYR A 70 7.82 0.20 -6.28
CA TYR A 70 7.73 0.99 -5.06
C TYR A 70 8.95 1.89 -4.95
N GLU A 71 8.80 3.05 -4.32
CA GLU A 71 9.94 3.92 -4.08
C GLU A 71 10.95 3.31 -3.10
N LYS A 72 10.49 2.82 -1.94
CA LYS A 72 11.35 2.25 -0.90
C LYS A 72 11.93 0.88 -1.27
N PHE A 73 11.16 0.10 -2.03
CA PHE A 73 11.44 -1.32 -2.24
C PHE A 73 11.86 -1.65 -3.68
N GLY A 74 11.84 -0.68 -4.59
CA GLY A 74 12.09 -0.93 -6.01
C GLY A 74 11.00 -1.80 -6.65
N ALA A 75 11.35 -2.55 -7.68
CA ALA A 75 10.40 -3.43 -8.36
C ALA A 75 10.15 -4.71 -7.52
N GLN A 76 8.91 -4.93 -7.11
CA GLN A 76 8.50 -6.04 -6.25
C GLN A 76 7.33 -6.81 -6.85
N ASN A 77 7.30 -8.13 -6.64
CA ASN A 77 6.11 -8.92 -6.91
C ASN A 77 4.99 -8.44 -5.97
N SER A 78 3.86 -8.08 -6.55
CA SER A 78 2.82 -7.32 -5.87
C SER A 78 1.46 -7.98 -6.02
N PHE A 79 0.61 -7.70 -5.04
CA PHE A 79 -0.74 -8.20 -4.94
C PHE A 79 -1.71 -7.03 -4.89
N GLN A 80 -2.83 -7.18 -5.59
CA GLN A 80 -3.92 -6.22 -5.57
C GLN A 80 -5.10 -6.79 -4.80
N ARG A 81 -5.74 -5.95 -4.00
CA ARG A 81 -6.95 -6.30 -3.27
C ARG A 81 -8.08 -6.62 -4.26
N VAL A 82 -8.84 -7.68 -4.00
CA VAL A 82 -9.96 -8.12 -4.86
C VAL A 82 -11.24 -7.36 -4.53
N LYS A 83 -11.50 -7.10 -3.24
CA LYS A 83 -12.67 -6.37 -2.77
C LYS A 83 -12.26 -5.00 -2.21
N PRO A 84 -13.05 -3.93 -2.42
CA PRO A 84 -12.75 -2.64 -1.81
C PRO A 84 -12.61 -2.74 -0.28
N PHE A 85 -11.70 -1.97 0.29
CA PHE A 85 -11.55 -1.87 1.74
C PHE A 85 -12.85 -1.35 2.38
N ASP A 86 -13.46 -2.17 3.23
CA ASP A 86 -14.67 -1.80 3.96
C ASP A 86 -14.30 -0.96 5.20
N ARG A 87 -14.37 0.36 5.04
CA ARG A 87 -14.10 1.32 6.14
C ARG A 87 -15.04 1.12 7.32
N ASN A 88 -16.25 0.58 7.13
CA ASN A 88 -17.22 0.41 8.19
C ASN A 88 -16.86 -0.76 9.13
N LYS A 89 -16.13 -1.77 8.64
CA LYS A 89 -15.60 -2.86 9.49
C LYS A 89 -14.63 -2.37 10.57
N LEU A 90 -13.94 -1.25 10.34
CA LEU A 90 -13.06 -0.64 11.34
C LEU A 90 -13.84 0.20 12.38
N MET A 91 -15.05 0.63 12.04
CA MET A 91 -15.85 1.63 12.79
C MET A 91 -16.81 1.00 13.82
N GLY A 92 -16.90 -0.34 13.87
CA GLY A 92 -17.81 -1.09 14.73
C GLY A 92 -17.21 -1.49 16.08
N GLY A 93 -16.94 -0.53 16.97
CA GLY A 93 -16.80 -0.78 18.41
C GLY A 93 -15.46 -0.38 19.05
N GLY A 94 -15.42 0.83 19.63
CA GLY A 94 -14.34 1.29 20.50
C GLY A 94 -13.78 2.66 20.09
N GLU A 95 -13.35 3.45 21.07
CA GLU A 95 -12.76 4.81 20.91
C GLU A 95 -11.84 4.89 19.67
N GLN A 96 -12.07 5.91 18.84
CA GLN A 96 -11.24 6.22 17.69
C GLN A 96 -9.80 6.47 18.14
N PRO A 97 -8.81 5.66 17.72
CA PRO A 97 -7.46 6.15 17.70
C PRO A 97 -7.18 6.67 16.29
N ASP A 98 -6.50 7.80 16.20
CA ASP A 98 -5.63 8.30 15.12
C ASP A 98 -5.09 7.26 14.08
N LYS A 99 -5.94 6.52 13.35
CA LYS A 99 -5.59 5.41 12.45
C LYS A 99 -5.92 5.69 10.99
N LEU A 100 -6.11 6.95 10.61
CA LEU A 100 -6.22 7.33 9.21
C LEU A 100 -4.84 7.24 8.55
N MET A 101 -4.45 6.03 8.11
CA MET A 101 -3.25 5.84 7.30
C MET A 101 -3.41 6.58 5.96
N VAL A 102 -2.38 7.26 5.47
CA VAL A 102 -2.46 8.07 4.24
C VAL A 102 -2.82 7.24 2.99
N GLN A 103 -2.52 5.95 3.02
CA GLN A 103 -2.94 4.99 2.01
C GLN A 103 -4.48 4.85 1.89
N HIS A 104 -5.27 5.32 2.87
CA HIS A 104 -6.73 5.49 2.77
C HIS A 104 -7.16 6.66 1.86
N LEU A 105 -6.28 7.65 1.65
CA LEU A 105 -6.57 8.87 0.90
C LEU A 105 -6.07 8.77 -0.54
N PHE A 106 -4.88 8.18 -0.73
CA PHE A 106 -4.26 8.03 -2.03
C PHE A 106 -3.75 6.61 -2.23
N LYS A 107 -4.18 5.97 -3.31
CA LYS A 107 -3.76 4.62 -3.69
C LYS A 107 -2.43 4.70 -4.43
N VAL A 108 -1.45 3.93 -3.99
CA VAL A 108 -0.20 3.76 -4.74
C VAL A 108 -0.52 3.15 -6.10
N GLY A 109 -0.01 3.74 -7.17
CA GLY A 109 -0.31 3.39 -8.55
C GLY A 109 -1.54 4.10 -9.13
N GLY A 110 -2.41 4.67 -8.29
CA GLY A 110 -3.63 5.37 -8.70
C GLY A 110 -3.33 6.67 -9.46
N LEU A 111 -4.25 7.03 -10.35
CA LEU A 111 -4.24 8.26 -11.12
C LEU A 111 -5.20 9.28 -10.50
N TYR A 112 -4.74 10.51 -10.36
CA TYR A 112 -5.50 11.57 -9.71
C TYR A 112 -5.44 12.85 -10.53
N ARG A 113 -6.60 13.44 -10.83
CA ARG A 113 -6.73 14.69 -11.58
C ARG A 113 -6.75 15.87 -10.61
N ALA A 114 -5.90 16.87 -10.88
CA ALA A 114 -5.91 18.15 -10.17
C ALA A 114 -6.90 19.15 -10.80
N PRO A 115 -7.26 20.25 -10.10
CA PRO A 115 -8.17 21.27 -10.61
C PRO A 115 -7.72 21.95 -11.91
N ASP A 116 -6.42 21.93 -12.20
CA ASP A 116 -5.83 22.45 -13.44
C ASP A 116 -5.79 21.41 -14.59
N ASN A 117 -6.52 20.31 -14.44
CA ASN A 117 -6.62 19.16 -15.36
C ASN A 117 -5.37 18.30 -15.52
N ARG A 118 -4.26 18.59 -14.84
CA ARG A 118 -3.10 17.70 -14.83
C ARG A 118 -3.44 16.39 -14.11
N VAL A 119 -2.91 15.29 -14.62
CA VAL A 119 -3.08 13.96 -14.03
C VAL A 119 -1.79 13.55 -13.36
N PHE A 120 -1.89 13.04 -12.14
CA PHE A 120 -0.77 12.62 -11.32
C PHE A 120 -0.89 11.13 -11.00
N LYS A 121 0.19 10.38 -11.24
CA LYS A 121 0.33 9.01 -10.74
C LYS A 121 0.99 9.04 -9.39
N VAL A 122 0.31 8.49 -8.38
CA VAL A 122 0.86 8.36 -7.03
C VAL A 122 1.85 7.18 -7.02
N VAL A 123 3.10 7.45 -6.64
CA VAL A 123 4.17 6.44 -6.53
C VAL A 123 4.62 6.18 -5.09
N LEU A 124 4.24 7.07 -4.17
CA LEU A 124 4.36 6.90 -2.72
C LEU A 124 3.14 7.52 -2.04
N SER A 125 2.57 6.83 -1.07
CA SER A 125 1.50 7.31 -0.21
C SER A 125 1.84 6.96 1.24
N GLU A 126 2.35 7.91 2.01
CA GLU A 126 2.78 7.75 3.42
C GLU A 126 2.35 8.93 4.29
N VAL A 127 2.29 8.74 5.61
CA VAL A 127 1.74 9.67 6.63
C VAL A 127 2.10 11.15 6.39
N TYR A 128 3.35 11.43 6.00
CA TYR A 128 3.85 12.79 5.78
C TYR A 128 4.27 13.09 4.34
N ASN A 129 4.17 12.10 3.43
CA ASN A 129 4.70 12.23 2.08
C ASN A 129 3.83 11.51 1.05
N LEU A 130 3.14 12.29 0.21
CA LEU A 130 2.61 11.85 -1.06
C LEU A 130 3.64 12.20 -2.13
N ARG A 131 4.09 11.21 -2.93
CA ARG A 131 4.96 11.47 -4.08
C ARG A 131 4.27 11.05 -5.36
N CYS A 132 4.33 11.92 -6.34
CA CYS A 132 3.66 11.72 -7.61
C CYS A 132 4.49 12.22 -8.80
N PHE A 133 4.19 11.66 -9.96
CA PHE A 133 4.66 12.16 -11.25
C PHE A 133 3.45 12.60 -12.07
N GLU A 134 3.61 13.66 -12.85
CA GLU A 134 2.61 14.03 -13.85
C GLU A 134 2.56 12.96 -14.95
N VAL A 135 1.37 12.67 -15.44
CA VAL A 135 1.12 11.78 -16.57
C VAL A 135 0.66 12.62 -17.76
N LYS A 136 1.37 12.49 -18.87
CA LYS A 136 1.02 13.10 -20.15
C LYS A 136 1.15 12.07 -21.26
N ASP A 137 0.10 11.90 -22.06
CA ASP A 137 0.05 10.93 -23.16
C ASP A 137 0.45 9.51 -22.72
N GLY A 138 0.00 9.09 -21.52
CA GLY A 138 0.33 7.79 -20.92
C GLY A 138 1.73 7.67 -20.31
N ASN A 139 2.57 8.69 -20.41
CA ASN A 139 3.94 8.68 -19.94
C ASN A 139 4.13 9.50 -18.66
N LEU A 140 5.02 9.05 -17.77
CA LEU A 140 5.44 9.83 -16.60
C LEU A 140 6.39 10.95 -17.06
N VAL A 141 6.09 12.20 -16.73
CA VAL A 141 6.85 13.38 -17.16
C VAL A 141 7.25 14.27 -15.99
N GLY A 142 8.27 15.10 -16.22
CA GLY A 142 8.74 16.09 -15.25
C GLY A 142 9.51 15.50 -14.06
N LYS A 143 9.67 16.33 -13.02
CA LYS A 143 10.30 15.92 -11.76
C LYS A 143 9.24 15.35 -10.82
N MET A 144 9.68 14.45 -9.94
CA MET A 144 8.84 13.95 -8.85
C MET A 144 8.39 15.11 -7.96
N ILE A 145 7.09 15.18 -7.71
CA ILE A 145 6.48 16.17 -6.83
C ILE A 145 6.23 15.51 -5.47
N LYS A 146 6.55 16.23 -4.40
CA LYS A 146 6.25 15.84 -3.03
C LYS A 146 5.16 16.76 -2.49
N ILE A 147 4.11 16.17 -1.95
CA ILE A 147 2.93 16.87 -1.45
C ILE A 147 2.66 16.33 -0.05
N HIS A 148 2.29 17.20 0.89
CA HIS A 148 1.77 16.72 2.15
C HIS A 148 0.38 16.09 1.93
N PRO A 149 0.12 14.84 2.32
CA PRO A 149 -1.13 14.14 2.00
C PRO A 149 -2.41 14.82 2.50
N THR A 150 -2.29 15.64 3.56
CA THR A 150 -3.41 16.41 4.13
C THR A 150 -3.44 17.88 3.69
N SER A 151 -2.57 18.29 2.77
CA SER A 151 -2.59 19.64 2.19
C SER A 151 -3.87 19.88 1.38
N ASP A 152 -4.26 21.15 1.23
CA ASP A 152 -5.44 21.52 0.44
C ASP A 152 -5.28 21.10 -1.03
N PHE A 153 -4.06 21.16 -1.56
CA PHE A 153 -3.76 20.65 -2.89
C PHE A 153 -4.03 19.14 -2.98
N ALA A 154 -3.54 18.34 -2.04
CA ALA A 154 -3.82 16.91 -2.03
C ALA A 154 -5.33 16.63 -1.95
N LYS A 155 -6.05 17.31 -1.05
CA LYS A 155 -7.52 17.16 -0.91
C LYS A 155 -8.30 17.55 -2.17
N SER A 156 -7.74 18.42 -3.01
CA SER A 156 -8.35 18.83 -4.29
C SER A 156 -8.20 17.79 -5.41
N LEU A 157 -7.39 16.76 -5.21
CA LEU A 157 -7.16 15.71 -6.19
C LEU A 157 -8.32 14.71 -6.23
N VAL A 158 -8.81 14.41 -7.43
CA VAL A 158 -9.91 13.46 -7.65
C VAL A 158 -9.37 12.21 -8.34
N GLU A 159 -9.65 11.02 -7.79
CA GLU A 159 -9.25 9.75 -8.40
C GLU A 159 -9.87 9.62 -9.80
N VAL A 160 -9.04 9.37 -10.81
CA VAL A 160 -9.50 9.04 -12.16
C VAL A 160 -9.93 7.57 -12.12
N THR A 161 -11.24 7.35 -12.12
CA THR A 161 -11.84 6.03 -12.26
C THR A 161 -12.21 5.84 -13.73
N ASP A 162 -11.77 4.73 -14.31
CA ASP A 162 -12.21 4.28 -15.65
C ASP A 162 -13.68 3.81 -15.61
#